data_AF-A0A9P5ZR98-F1
#
_entry.id   AF-A0A9P5ZR98-F1
#
_cell.length_a   1.000
_cell.length_b   1.000
_cell.length_c   1.000
_cell.angle_alpha   90.00
_cell.angle_beta   90.00
_cell.angle_gamma   90.00
#
_symmetry.space_group_name_H-M   'P 1'
#
loop_
_entity.id
_entity.type
_entity.pdbx_description
1 polymer ?
#
loop_
_entity_poly.entity_id
_entity_poly.type
_entity_poly.pdbx_seq_one_letter_code
_entity_poly.pdbx_strand_id
1 'polypeptide(L)'
;CPWHGCFAPGGVTNLYRGEQQKNVDWVLLQSLKYSNMDPEQGLLFFYDIACQYSVHFQRRIGHRLPVGLDTDFAIGQFHVHGHKENCLFHFSSMFIPQSGIVIGEILELLWANLN
;
A
#
# COMPACT_ATOMS: atom_id res chain seq x y z
N CYS A 1 -4.89 4.37 -6.85
CA CYS A 1 -5.03 3.63 -8.12
C CYS A 1 -3.69 3.64 -8.85
N PRO A 2 -2.95 2.52 -8.84
CA PRO A 2 -1.62 2.41 -9.46
C PRO A 2 -1.66 2.29 -10.99
N TRP A 3 -2.85 2.33 -11.61
CA TRP A 3 -3.00 2.44 -13.06
C TRP A 3 -3.25 3.88 -13.51
N HIS A 4 -4.10 4.62 -12.80
CA HIS A 4 -4.46 6.00 -13.14
C HIS A 4 -3.63 7.08 -12.42
N GLY A 5 -2.83 6.71 -11.43
CA GLY A 5 -2.09 7.69 -10.63
C GLY A 5 -2.98 8.51 -9.69
N CYS A 6 -3.96 7.86 -9.05
CA CYS A 6 -4.86 8.54 -8.11
C CYS A 6 -4.56 8.13 -6.66
N PHE A 7 -4.67 9.06 -5.72
CA PHE A 7 -4.57 8.80 -4.29
C PHE A 7 -5.94 8.65 -3.65
N ALA A 8 -6.05 7.79 -2.64
CA ALA A 8 -7.25 7.73 -1.81
C ALA A 8 -7.38 9.04 -1.00
N PRO A 9 -8.60 9.50 -0.66
CA PRO A 9 -8.79 10.60 0.28
C PRO A 9 -8.06 10.31 1.60
N GLY A 10 -7.22 11.22 2.08
CA GLY A 10 -6.38 10.98 3.27
C GLY A 10 -5.18 10.05 3.05
N GLY A 11 -4.90 9.67 1.80
CA GLY A 11 -3.83 8.75 1.38
C GLY A 11 -2.47 9.36 1.14
N VAL A 12 -2.28 10.63 1.48
CA VAL A 12 -1.00 11.35 1.36
C VAL A 12 -0.71 12.01 2.70
N THR A 13 0.51 11.88 3.18
CA THR A 13 0.95 12.52 4.42
C THR A 13 2.44 12.87 4.36
N ASN A 14 2.83 13.87 5.15
CA ASN A 14 4.23 14.22 5.33
C ASN A 14 4.90 13.23 6.27
N LEU A 15 6.09 12.76 5.90
CA LEU A 15 6.89 11.89 6.73
C LEU A 15 7.54 12.69 7.86
N TYR A 16 7.20 12.35 9.11
CA TYR A 16 7.89 12.91 10.26
C TYR A 16 9.13 12.08 10.62
N ARG A 17 10.30 12.69 10.48
CA ARG A 17 11.62 12.09 10.78
C ARG A 17 11.89 10.79 9.99
N GLY A 18 11.63 10.86 8.68
CA GLY A 18 11.87 9.77 7.73
C GLY A 18 10.73 8.75 7.67
N GLU A 19 11.04 7.61 7.06
CA GLU A 19 10.08 6.56 6.73
C GLU A 19 9.75 5.67 7.95
N GLN A 20 9.01 6.25 8.90
CA GLN A 20 8.58 5.53 10.09
C GLN A 20 7.25 4.80 9.79
N GLN A 21 7.18 3.50 10.07
CA GLN A 21 5.96 2.69 9.81
C GLN A 21 4.70 3.29 10.44
N LYS A 22 4.79 4.01 11.57
CA LYS A 22 3.65 4.71 12.18
C LYS A 22 3.03 5.78 11.27
N ASN A 23 3.82 6.40 10.39
CA ASN A 23 3.33 7.40 9.43
C ASN A 23 2.46 6.69 8.37
N VAL A 24 2.89 5.51 7.94
CA VAL A 24 2.19 4.64 7.00
C VAL A 24 0.93 4.02 7.65
N ASP A 25 1.04 3.57 8.89
CA ASP A 25 -0.10 3.10 9.68
C ASP A 25 -1.18 4.20 9.77
N TRP A 26 -0.77 5.44 10.05
CA TRP A 26 -1.69 6.59 10.14
C TRP A 26 -2.36 6.91 8.80
N VAL A 27 -1.58 7.00 7.70
CA VAL A 27 -2.13 7.35 6.38
C VAL A 27 -3.08 6.29 5.87
N LEU A 28 -2.81 5.02 6.13
CA LEU A 28 -3.69 3.93 5.75
C LEU A 28 -5.02 4.00 6.52
N LEU A 29 -4.97 4.23 7.84
CA LEU A 29 -6.18 4.36 8.66
C LEU A 29 -7.01 5.59 8.25
N GLN A 30 -6.38 6.71 7.91
CA GLN A 30 -7.11 7.86 7.34
C GLN A 30 -7.72 7.52 5.99
N SER A 31 -6.97 6.84 5.11
CA SER A 31 -7.47 6.43 3.80
C SER A 31 -8.72 5.58 3.90
N LEU A 32 -8.71 4.57 4.78
CA LEU A 32 -9.86 3.70 5.03
C LEU A 32 -11.04 4.47 5.61
N LYS A 33 -10.79 5.43 6.51
CA LYS A 33 -11.83 6.26 7.11
C LYS A 33 -12.55 7.14 6.09
N TYR A 34 -11.82 7.71 5.13
CA TYR A 34 -12.38 8.66 4.16
C TYR A 34 -12.76 8.05 2.82
N SER A 35 -12.37 6.80 2.53
CA SER A 35 -12.71 6.13 1.27
C SER A 35 -14.14 5.62 1.22
N ASN A 36 -14.84 5.45 2.36
CA ASN A 36 -16.14 4.78 2.46
C ASN A 36 -16.17 3.41 1.73
N MET A 37 -15.03 2.71 1.71
CA MET A 37 -14.90 1.40 1.05
C MET A 37 -15.63 0.33 1.86
N ASP A 38 -16.28 -0.59 1.15
CA ASP A 38 -16.90 -1.79 1.75
C ASP A 38 -15.81 -2.83 2.04
N PRO A 39 -15.62 -3.25 3.31
CA PRO A 39 -14.59 -4.22 3.69
C PRO A 39 -14.60 -5.53 2.88
N GLU A 40 -15.75 -5.95 2.37
CA GLU A 40 -15.86 -7.16 1.55
C GLU A 40 -15.13 -7.03 0.20
N GLN A 41 -14.81 -5.82 -0.25
CA GLN A 41 -14.02 -5.57 -1.46
C GLN A 41 -12.53 -5.87 -1.27
N GLY A 42 -12.07 -5.99 -0.02
CA GLY A 42 -10.66 -6.16 0.29
C GLY A 42 -9.82 -4.89 0.06
N LEU A 43 -8.55 -4.98 0.46
CA LEU A 43 -7.57 -3.91 0.33
C LEU A 43 -6.30 -4.45 -0.33
N LEU A 44 -5.95 -3.90 -1.50
CA LEU A 44 -4.61 -4.06 -2.06
C LEU A 44 -3.75 -2.85 -1.71
N PHE A 45 -2.78 -3.03 -0.82
CA PHE A 45 -1.91 -1.97 -0.33
C PHE A 45 -0.54 -2.00 -0.99
N PHE A 46 -0.21 -0.95 -1.75
CA PHE A 46 1.11 -0.78 -2.37
C PHE A 46 2.07 -0.03 -1.46
N TYR A 47 3.26 -0.59 -1.25
CA TYR A 47 4.32 0.02 -0.47
C TYR A 47 5.69 -0.57 -0.82
N ASP A 48 6.74 0.25 -0.94
CA ASP A 48 8.05 -0.20 -1.43
C ASP A 48 8.66 -1.28 -0.54
N ILE A 49 8.49 -1.14 0.78
CA ILE A 49 8.93 -2.14 1.75
C ILE A 49 7.77 -2.95 2.33
N ALA A 50 6.73 -3.25 1.54
CA ALA A 50 5.57 -4.03 1.97
C ALA A 50 5.98 -5.38 2.61
N CYS A 51 7.05 -6.01 2.10
CA CYS A 51 7.58 -7.26 2.65
C CYS A 51 8.10 -7.16 4.10
N GLN A 52 8.52 -5.98 4.53
CA GLN A 52 8.91 -5.72 5.93
C GLN A 52 7.71 -5.21 6.74
N TYR A 53 6.88 -4.37 6.13
CA TYR A 53 5.74 -3.73 6.78
C TYR A 53 4.67 -4.74 7.22
N SER A 54 4.35 -5.72 6.37
CA SER A 54 3.27 -6.70 6.56
C SER A 54 3.49 -7.63 7.75
N VAL A 55 4.75 -7.95 8.09
CA VAL A 55 5.14 -8.91 9.14
C VAL A 55 4.48 -8.63 10.50
N HIS A 56 4.28 -7.35 10.83
CA HIS A 56 3.70 -6.92 12.10
C HIS A 56 2.43 -6.08 11.92
N PHE A 57 1.89 -6.01 10.71
CA PHE A 57 0.75 -5.18 10.37
C PHE A 57 -0.46 -5.43 11.27
N GLN A 58 -0.90 -6.69 11.37
CA GLN A 58 -2.04 -7.07 12.20
C GLN A 58 -1.82 -6.76 13.67
N ARG A 59 -0.59 -6.96 14.18
CA ARG A 59 -0.23 -6.60 15.55
C ARG A 59 -0.28 -5.08 15.79
N ARG A 60 0.19 -4.27 14.83
CA ARG A 60 0.24 -2.80 14.98
C ARG A 60 -1.14 -2.16 14.89
N ILE A 61 -1.94 -2.55 13.89
CA ILE A 61 -3.19 -1.84 13.57
C ILE A 61 -4.41 -2.73 13.33
N GLY A 62 -4.31 -4.05 13.42
CA GLY A 62 -5.43 -4.96 13.13
C GLY A 62 -6.72 -4.65 13.91
N HIS A 63 -6.58 -4.28 15.19
CA HIS A 63 -7.70 -3.87 16.04
C HIS A 63 -8.38 -2.55 15.63
N ARG A 64 -7.81 -1.81 14.68
CA ARG A 64 -8.36 -0.56 14.11
C ARG A 64 -8.89 -0.75 12.70
N LEU A 65 -8.68 -1.91 12.09
CA LEU A 65 -9.18 -2.21 10.75
C LEU A 65 -10.67 -2.58 10.81
N PRO A 66 -11.43 -2.33 9.73
CA PRO A 66 -12.78 -2.86 9.61
C PRO A 66 -12.81 -4.39 9.77
N VAL A 67 -13.85 -4.89 10.44
CA VAL A 67 -14.05 -6.33 10.61
C VAL A 67 -14.25 -6.97 9.24
N GLY A 68 -13.56 -8.09 8.99
CA GLY A 68 -13.67 -8.83 7.73
C GLY A 68 -12.87 -8.24 6.56
N LEU A 69 -12.12 -7.15 6.76
CA LEU A 69 -11.27 -6.60 5.72
C LEU A 69 -10.10 -7.56 5.40
N ASP A 70 -10.13 -8.16 4.20
CA ASP A 70 -8.98 -8.87 3.67
C ASP A 70 -7.94 -7.88 3.12
N THR A 71 -6.66 -8.16 3.32
CA THR A 71 -5.58 -7.22 2.96
C THR A 71 -4.42 -7.93 2.28
N ASP A 72 -4.24 -7.60 1.01
CA ASP A 72 -3.07 -7.96 0.21
C ASP A 72 -2.04 -6.83 0.20
N PHE A 73 -0.78 -7.22 0.06
CA PHE A 73 0.36 -6.32 0.04
C PHE A 73 1.10 -6.45 -1.27
N ALA A 74 1.38 -5.33 -1.91
CA ALA A 74 2.15 -5.27 -3.15
C ALA A 74 3.35 -4.32 -3.01
N ILE A 75 4.41 -4.64 -3.73
CA ILE A 75 5.54 -3.74 -3.97
C ILE A 75 5.42 -3.25 -5.42
N GLY A 76 5.78 -1.98 -5.67
CA GLY A 76 5.82 -1.43 -7.03
C GLY A 76 6.66 -2.32 -7.95
N GLN A 77 6.23 -2.50 -9.21
CA GLN A 77 6.88 -3.46 -10.11
C GLN A 77 8.35 -3.13 -10.35
N PHE A 78 8.71 -1.84 -10.36
CA PHE A 78 10.12 -1.47 -10.45
C PHE A 78 10.89 -1.86 -9.18
N HIS A 79 10.33 -1.58 -7.99
CA HIS A 79 10.96 -1.89 -6.71
C HIS A 79 11.08 -3.37 -6.40
N VAL A 80 10.09 -4.19 -6.76
CA VAL A 80 10.06 -5.60 -6.33
C VAL A 80 11.26 -6.39 -6.84
N HIS A 81 11.83 -6.01 -8.00
CA HIS A 81 13.03 -6.62 -8.57
C HIS A 81 14.32 -6.31 -7.77
N GLY A 82 14.33 -5.23 -6.98
CA GLY A 82 15.44 -4.88 -6.08
C GLY A 82 15.41 -5.61 -4.74
N HIS A 83 14.33 -6.36 -4.45
CA HIS A 83 14.19 -7.12 -3.22
C HIS A 83 14.74 -8.54 -3.36
N LYS A 84 14.79 -9.30 -2.26
CA LYS A 84 15.11 -10.73 -2.30
C LYS A 84 14.16 -11.46 -3.24
N GLU A 85 14.64 -12.51 -3.90
CA GLU A 85 13.90 -13.28 -4.92
C GLU A 85 12.49 -13.68 -4.47
N ASN A 86 12.36 -14.14 -3.21
CA ASN A 86 11.05 -14.54 -2.68
C ASN A 86 10.02 -13.39 -2.67
N CYS A 87 10.44 -12.14 -2.62
CA CYS A 87 9.52 -11.00 -2.67
C CYS A 87 8.84 -10.86 -4.03
N LEU A 88 9.48 -11.29 -5.12
CA LEU A 88 8.88 -11.26 -6.45
C LEU A 88 7.58 -12.07 -6.46
N PHE A 89 7.62 -13.30 -5.95
CA PHE A 89 6.47 -14.20 -5.97
C PHE A 89 5.38 -13.82 -4.97
N HIS A 90 5.73 -13.16 -3.86
CA HIS A 90 4.77 -12.80 -2.82
C HIS A 90 4.19 -11.39 -2.93
N PHE A 91 4.91 -10.45 -3.53
CA PHE A 91 4.53 -9.02 -3.51
C PHE A 91 4.49 -8.38 -4.89
N SER A 92 4.91 -9.05 -5.96
CA SER A 92 4.62 -8.53 -7.29
C SER A 92 3.12 -8.59 -7.53
N SER A 93 2.53 -7.45 -7.87
CA SER A 93 1.11 -7.38 -8.20
C SER A 93 0.72 -8.30 -9.36
N MET A 94 1.65 -8.72 -10.23
CA MET A 94 1.40 -9.68 -11.30
C MET A 94 0.94 -11.05 -10.80
N PHE A 95 1.26 -11.42 -9.55
CA PHE A 95 0.86 -12.68 -8.93
C PHE A 95 -0.27 -12.53 -7.92
N ILE A 96 -0.76 -11.30 -7.68
CA ILE A 96 -1.86 -11.03 -6.75
C ILE A 96 -3.16 -11.00 -7.56
N PRO A 97 -4.13 -11.89 -7.29
CA PRO A 97 -5.42 -11.86 -7.96
C PRO A 97 -6.09 -10.50 -7.84
N GLN A 98 -6.81 -10.08 -8.88
CA GLN A 98 -7.62 -8.85 -8.88
C GLN A 98 -6.81 -7.53 -8.79
N SER A 99 -5.48 -7.59 -8.82
CA SER A 99 -4.62 -6.39 -8.77
C SER A 99 -4.67 -5.53 -10.05
N GLY A 100 -5.02 -6.14 -11.18
CA GLY A 100 -4.95 -5.52 -12.50
C GLY A 100 -3.53 -5.24 -12.98
N ILE A 101 -3.40 -4.63 -14.17
CA ILE A 101 -2.11 -4.18 -14.69
C ILE A 101 -1.81 -2.82 -14.07
N VAL A 102 -0.66 -2.73 -13.39
CA VAL A 102 -0.20 -1.50 -12.73
C VAL A 102 0.95 -0.86 -13.48
N ILE A 103 1.02 0.47 -13.47
CA ILE A 103 2.21 1.17 -13.92
C ILE A 103 3.22 1.15 -12.78
N GLY A 104 4.41 0.59 -13.05
CA GLY A 104 5.37 0.18 -12.01
C GLY A 104 5.79 1.24 -11.01
N GLU A 105 5.77 2.54 -11.39
CA GLU A 105 6.21 3.67 -10.55
C GLU A 105 5.27 4.90 -10.62
N ILE A 106 4.02 4.75 -11.07
CA ILE A 106 3.18 5.95 -11.31
C ILE A 106 2.99 6.82 -10.06
N LEU A 107 3.03 6.23 -8.86
CA LEU A 107 2.88 6.96 -7.61
C LEU A 107 4.06 7.91 -7.34
N GLU A 108 5.28 7.54 -7.76
CA GLU A 108 6.48 8.36 -7.53
C GLU A 108 6.61 9.49 -8.55
N LEU A 109 6.20 9.26 -9.80
CA LEU A 109 6.14 10.32 -10.82
C LEU A 109 5.23 11.49 -10.40
N LEU A 110 4.25 11.23 -9.53
CA LEU A 110 3.33 12.25 -9.04
C LEU A 110 3.90 13.08 -7.90
N TRP A 111 5.00 12.66 -7.26
CA TRP A 111 5.60 13.38 -6.13
C TRP A 111 6.01 14.81 -6.49
N ALA A 112 6.49 15.01 -7.73
CA ALA A 112 6.88 16.33 -8.24
C ALA A 112 5.71 17.31 -8.36
N ASN A 113 4.46 16.83 -8.38
CA ASN A 113 3.27 17.69 -8.41
C ASN A 113 2.70 17.93 -7.00
N LEU A 114 3.19 17.21 -5.99
CA LEU A 114 2.73 17.27 -4.60
C LEU A 114 3.66 18.08 -3.69
N ASN A 115 4.84 18.49 -4.20
CA ASN A 115 5.87 19.27 -3.50
C ASN A 115 6.42 20.36 -4.42
#